data_AF-A0AAW9V0H5-F1
#
_entry.id   AF-A0AAW9V0H5-F1
#
_cell.length_a   1.000
_cell.length_b   1.000
_cell.length_c   1.000
_cell.angle_alpha   90.00
_cell.angle_beta   90.00
_cell.angle_gamma   90.00
#
_symmetry.space_group_name_H-M   'P 1'
#
loop_
_entity.id
_entity.type
_entity.pdbx_description
1 polymer ?
#
loop_
_entity_poly.entity_id
_entity_poly.type
_entity_poly.pdbx_seq_one_letter_code
_entity_poly.pdbx_strand_id
1 'polypeptide(L)' 'MVIFISGVNINNEYYINRIAGIAGIAGRAVELIDETTRKIDLLSDQERKKADVNDADIFLMLKAFAEMGFKISLHK' A
#
# COMPACT_ATOMS: atom_id res chain seq x y z
N MET A 1 11.26 2.52 -0.79
CA MET A 1 10.66 2.82 0.53
C MET A 1 9.50 1.87 0.71
N VAL A 2 9.40 1.22 1.86
CA VAL A 2 8.42 0.15 2.08
C VAL A 2 7.48 0.58 3.19
N ILE A 3 6.20 0.21 3.06
CA ILE A 3 5.21 0.37 4.12
C ILE A 3 4.66 -0.98 4.54
N PHE A 4 4.37 -1.13 5.83
CA PHE A 4 3.66 -2.28 6.36
C PHE A 4 2.26 -1.85 6.75
N ILE A 5 1.27 -2.58 6.25
CA ILE A 5 -0.14 -2.43 6.58
C ILE A 5 -0.51 -3.59 7.50
N SER A 6 -0.78 -3.29 8.77
CA SER A 6 -1.14 -4.27 9.79
C SER A 6 -2.56 -4.07 10.30
N GLY A 7 -3.13 -5.11 10.93
CA GLY A 7 -4.55 -5.17 11.29
C GLY A 7 -5.42 -5.75 10.17
N VAL A 8 -4.81 -6.50 9.25
CA VAL A 8 -5.51 -7.23 8.21
C VAL A 8 -6.23 -8.45 8.82
N ASN A 9 -7.40 -8.76 8.30
CA ASN A 9 -8.19 -9.95 8.63
C ASN A 9 -9.12 -10.28 7.46
N ILE A 10 -9.83 -11.41 7.56
CA ILE A 10 -10.73 -11.91 6.52
C ILE A 10 -11.81 -10.91 6.08
N ASN A 11 -12.22 -9.98 6.96
CA ASN A 11 -13.26 -9.00 6.64
C ASN A 11 -12.74 -7.78 5.89
N ASN A 12 -11.42 -7.51 5.93
CA ASN A 12 -10.85 -6.29 5.37
C ASN A 12 -9.69 -6.51 4.38
N GLU A 13 -9.21 -7.74 4.20
CA GLU A 13 -8.06 -8.01 3.33
C GLU A 13 -8.25 -7.56 1.87
N TYR A 14 -9.48 -7.62 1.36
CA TYR A 14 -9.78 -7.19 0.00
C TYR A 14 -9.56 -5.68 -0.20
N TYR A 15 -9.66 -4.88 0.86
CA TYR A 15 -9.40 -3.45 0.79
C TYR A 15 -7.93 -3.14 0.53
N ILE A 16 -6.99 -4.04 0.85
CA ILE A 16 -5.57 -3.78 0.65
C ILE A 16 -5.26 -3.52 -0.82
N ASN A 17 -5.66 -4.43 -1.70
CA ASN A 17 -5.43 -4.28 -3.13
C ASN A 17 -6.28 -3.15 -3.73
N ARG A 18 -7.50 -2.94 -3.22
CA ARG A 18 -8.36 -1.84 -3.68
C ARG A 18 -7.74 -0.47 -3.37
N ILE A 19 -7.23 -0.27 -2.16
CA ILE A 19 -6.59 0.97 -1.73
C ILE A 19 -5.24 1.14 -2.43
N ALA A 20 -4.43 0.08 -2.53
CA ALA A 20 -3.17 0.09 -3.29
C ALA A 20 -3.38 0.45 -4.78
N GLY A 21 -4.56 0.17 -5.31
CA GLY A 21 -4.96 0.55 -6.66
C GLY A 21 -5.05 2.06 -6.89
N ILE A 22 -5.27 2.86 -5.84
CA ILE A 22 -5.29 4.33 -5.92
C ILE A 22 -3.95 4.84 -6.47
N ALA A 23 -2.84 4.30 -5.98
CA ALA A 23 -1.50 4.65 -6.43
C ALA A 23 -1.03 3.82 -7.64
N GLY A 24 -1.90 3.02 -8.27
CA GLY A 24 -1.53 2.19 -9.42
C GLY A 24 -0.54 1.05 -9.11
N ILE A 25 -0.35 0.71 -7.82
CA ILE A 25 0.63 -0.30 -7.38
C ILE A 25 0.01 -1.64 -6.95
N ALA A 26 -1.32 -1.77 -7.05
CA ALA A 26 -2.02 -3.02 -6.77
C ALA A 26 -1.45 -4.20 -7.57
N GLY A 27 -1.21 -5.33 -6.90
CA GLY A 27 -0.70 -6.57 -7.50
C GLY A 27 0.75 -6.56 -7.98
N ARG A 28 1.40 -5.39 -8.06
CA ARG A 28 2.82 -5.26 -8.44
C ARG A 28 3.76 -5.20 -7.23
N ALA A 29 3.31 -4.51 -6.19
CA ALA A 29 4.17 -4.17 -5.06
C ALA A 29 3.62 -4.62 -3.71
N VAL A 30 2.46 -5.31 -3.71
CA VAL A 30 1.79 -5.79 -2.50
C VAL A 30 2.22 -7.23 -2.24
N GLU A 31 2.88 -7.46 -1.12
CA GLU A 31 3.37 -8.76 -0.66
C GLU A 31 2.65 -9.19 0.63
N LEU A 32 2.31 -10.47 0.72
CA LEU A 32 1.83 -11.09 1.96
C LEU A 32 3.02 -11.38 2.87
N ILE A 33 3.01 -10.82 4.08
CA ILE A 33 4.00 -11.19 5.12
C ILE A 33 3.42 -12.29 6.01
N ASP A 34 2.22 -12.07 6.51
CA ASP A 34 1.43 -13.03 7.29
C ASP A 34 -0.06 -12.68 7.16
N GLU A 35 -0.94 -13.49 7.76
CA GLU A 35 -2.39 -13.33 7.67
C GLU A 35 -2.88 -11.92 8.08
N THR A 36 -2.15 -11.25 8.99
CA THR A 36 -2.50 -9.95 9.59
C THR A 36 -1.74 -8.76 9.01
N THR A 37 -0.75 -9.00 8.15
CA THR A 37 0.18 -7.99 7.67
C THR A 37 0.43 -8.09 6.17
N ARG A 38 0.42 -6.94 5.49
CA ARG A 38 0.84 -6.79 4.10
C ARG A 38 1.99 -5.80 4.02
N LYS A 39 2.95 -6.09 3.15
CA LYS A 39 4.04 -5.19 2.80
C LYS A 39 3.73 -4.56 1.45
N ILE A 40 3.94 -3.26 1.32
CA ILE A 40 3.78 -2.55 0.05
C ILE A 40 5.07 -1.81 -0.26
N ASP A 41 5.70 -2.15 -1.37
CA ASP A 41 6.82 -1.37 -1.90
C ASP A 41 6.27 -0.12 -2.60
N LEU A 42 6.68 1.06 -2.15
CA LEU A 42 6.30 2.31 -2.80
C LEU A 42 7.09 2.56 -4.09
N LEU A 43 7.98 1.64 -4.49
CA LEU A 43 8.85 1.76 -5.65
C LEU A 43 9.90 2.88 -5.48
N SER A 44 10.98 2.79 -6.25
CA SER A 44 11.93 3.89 -6.40
C SER A 44 11.35 5.02 -7.27
N ASP A 45 11.89 6.23 -7.18
CA ASP A 45 11.45 7.37 -8.00
C ASP A 45 11.52 7.07 -9.51
N GLN A 46 12.53 6.30 -9.93
CA GLN A 46 12.69 5.90 -11.33
C GLN A 46 11.60 4.93 -11.78
N GLU A 47 11.22 3.98 -10.92
CA GLU A 47 10.14 3.03 -11.18
C GLU A 47 8.78 3.72 -11.17
N ARG A 48 8.54 4.62 -10.21
CA ARG A 48 7.32 5.45 -10.17
C ARG A 48 7.13 6.23 -11.47
N LYS A 49 8.19 6.90 -11.93
CA LYS A 49 8.16 7.65 -13.20
C LYS A 49 7.85 6.77 -14.41
N LYS A 50 8.36 5.54 -14.45
CA LYS A 50 8.06 4.58 -15.53
C LYS A 50 6.63 4.06 -15.48
N ALA A 51 6.09 3.92 -14.27
CA ALA A 51 4.75 3.40 -14.02
C ALA A 51 3.66 4.49 -13.95
N ASP A 52 4.03 5.76 -14.19
CA ASP A 52 3.16 6.94 -14.05
C ASP A 52 2.51 7.06 -12.66
N VAL A 53 3.23 6.63 -11.63
CA VAL A 53 2.80 6.74 -10.22
C VAL A 53 3.28 8.09 -9.68
N ASN A 54 2.34 8.92 -9.22
CA ASN A 54 2.66 10.21 -8.62
C ASN A 54 2.56 10.16 -7.08
N ASP A 55 3.27 11.08 -6.42
CA ASP A 55 3.33 11.12 -4.95
C ASP A 55 1.98 11.53 -4.31
N ALA A 56 1.12 12.25 -5.03
CA ALA A 56 -0.20 12.63 -4.54
C ALA A 56 -1.12 11.40 -4.39
N ASP A 57 -1.07 10.47 -5.34
CA ASP A 57 -1.83 9.22 -5.28
C ASP A 57 -1.29 8.27 -4.20
N ILE A 58 0.03 8.26 -3.98
CA ILE A 58 0.63 7.57 -2.82
C ILE A 58 0.10 8.17 -1.52
N PHE A 59 0.03 9.50 -1.41
CA PHE A 59 -0.53 10.15 -0.23
C PHE A 59 -2.01 9.82 -0.03
N LEU A 60 -2.82 9.83 -1.10
CA LEU A 60 -4.24 9.44 -1.04
C LEU A 60 -4.42 7.97 -0.62
N MET A 61 -3.57 7.08 -1.13
CA MET A 61 -3.54 5.67 -0.73
C MET A 61 -3.25 5.53 0.78
N LEU A 62 -2.21 6.20 1.28
CA LEU A 62 -1.85 6.16 2.71
C LEU A 62 -2.97 6.72 3.59
N LYS A 63 -3.60 7.82 3.17
CA LYS A 63 -4.74 8.40 3.86
C LYS A 63 -5.91 7.43 3.92
N ALA A 64 -6.26 6.78 2.82
CA ALA A 64 -7.35 5.79 2.77
C ALA A 64 -7.08 4.58 3.69
N PHE A 65 -5.84 4.10 3.78
CA PHE A 65 -5.47 3.07 4.75
C PHE A 65 -5.72 3.51 6.20
N ALA A 66 -5.33 4.72 6.55
CA ALA A 66 -5.54 5.28 7.88
C ALA A 66 -7.03 5.47 8.21
N GLU A 67 -7.82 5.99 7.27
CA GLU A 67 -9.28 6.18 7.43
C GLU A 67 -10.03 4.85 7.61
N MET A 68 -9.52 3.78 7.01
CA MET A 68 -10.05 2.42 7.16
C MET A 68 -9.59 1.73 8.47
N GLY A 69 -8.80 2.42 9.30
CA GLY A 69 -8.34 1.91 10.59
C GLY A 69 -7.15 0.95 10.51
N PHE A 70 -6.50 0.82 9.35
CA PHE A 70 -5.26 0.05 9.26
C PHE A 70 -4.11 0.79 9.95
N LYS A 71 -3.19 0.01 10.51
CA LYS A 71 -1.95 0.53 11.10
C LYS A 71 -0.85 0.55 10.04
N ILE A 72 -0.25 1.71 9.83
CA ILE A 72 0.77 1.93 8.79
C ILE A 72 2.12 2.17 9.47
N SER A 73 3.13 1.36 9.13
CA SER A 73 4.52 1.57 9.54
C SER A 73 5.39 1.85 8.31
N LEU A 74 6.10 2.98 8.31
CA LEU A 74 6.95 3.41 7.20
C LEU A 74 8.41 3.03 7.45
N HIS A 75 9.06 2.39 6.47
CA HIS A 75 10.45 1.96 6.56
C HIS A 75 11.23 2.42 5.33
N LYS A 76 12.38 3.06 5.56
CA LYS A 76 13.22 3.60 4.49
C LYS A 76 13.98 2.51 3.75
#